data_AF-A0A961ZEJ0-F1
#
_entry.id   AF-A0A961ZEJ0-F1
#
_cell.length_a   1.000
_cell.length_b   1.000
_cell.length_c   1.000
_cell.angle_alpha   90.00
_cell.angle_beta   90.00
_cell.angle_gamma   90.00
#
_symmetry.space_group_name_H-M   'P 1'
#
loop_
_entity.id
_entity.type
_entity.pdbx_description
1 polymer ?
#
loop_
_entity_poly.entity_id
_entity_poly.type
_entity_poly.pdbx_seq_one_letter_code
_entity_poly.pdbx_strand_id
1 'polypeptide(L)'
;MKAASSLFSAASAVFLSLCIVFSGSIAVQLASVSSAQAAVVSRIDVRGNERVESDTIRDYIGIRPGVSFNNSAIDEAVKRLFSTNLFSDVQINQRGSILVVVVAEYKIVNQVIFQG
;
A
#
# COMPACT_ATOMS: atom_id res chain seq x y z
N MET A 1 36.47 80.46 -4.63
CA MET A 1 37.18 79.68 -5.67
C MET A 1 36.78 78.22 -5.47
N LYS A 2 35.99 77.68 -6.41
CA LYS A 2 36.38 76.56 -7.32
C LYS A 2 36.77 75.30 -6.53
N ALA A 3 35.91 74.29 -6.47
CA ALA A 3 35.68 73.28 -7.52
C ALA A 3 36.24 71.96 -6.94
N ALA A 4 35.38 70.98 -6.67
CA ALA A 4 34.97 69.93 -7.60
C ALA A 4 35.76 68.64 -7.33
N SER A 5 35.00 67.62 -6.95
CA SER A 5 35.12 66.21 -7.34
C SER A 5 36.52 65.59 -7.48
N SER A 6 36.80 64.63 -6.61
CA SER A 6 37.35 63.34 -7.02
C SER A 6 36.56 62.26 -6.27
N LEU A 7 35.67 61.54 -6.96
CA LEU A 7 36.00 60.38 -7.77
C LEU A 7 36.50 59.23 -6.91
N PHE A 8 35.61 58.23 -6.85
CA PHE A 8 35.94 56.82 -6.85
C PHE A 8 36.64 56.23 -5.64
N SER A 9 36.02 55.11 -5.26
CA SER A 9 36.67 53.91 -4.79
C SER A 9 36.72 53.78 -3.28
N ALA A 10 36.47 52.55 -2.87
CA ALA A 10 36.49 52.02 -1.53
C ALA A 10 35.25 52.32 -0.66
N ALA A 11 34.70 51.20 -0.18
CA ALA A 11 33.91 51.08 1.05
C ALA A 11 32.38 51.18 0.99
N SER A 12 31.74 51.12 -0.19
CA SER A 12 30.41 50.47 -0.29
C SER A 12 30.54 48.94 -0.50
N ALA A 13 31.66 48.35 -0.07
CA ALA A 13 31.79 46.91 0.10
C ALA A 13 31.13 46.41 1.39
N VAL A 14 30.62 47.31 2.24
CA VAL A 14 29.91 46.96 3.47
C VAL A 14 28.43 46.68 3.21
N PHE A 15 27.85 47.19 2.12
CA PHE A 15 26.42 46.97 1.82
C PHE A 15 26.13 45.70 1.00
N LEU A 16 27.16 45.05 0.43
CA LEU A 16 26.99 43.83 -0.38
C LEU A 16 27.56 42.56 0.29
N SER A 17 27.91 42.63 1.58
CA SER A 17 28.50 41.49 2.29
C SER A 17 27.58 40.84 3.34
N LEU A 18 26.34 41.32 3.51
CA LEU A 18 25.40 40.71 4.47
C LEU A 18 24.09 40.16 3.88
N CYS A 19 23.90 40.21 2.56
CA CYS A 19 22.73 39.59 1.91
C CYS A 19 23.04 38.27 1.18
N ILE A 20 24.30 37.80 1.16
CA ILE A 20 24.66 36.52 0.51
C ILE A 20 24.57 35.32 1.47
N VAL A 21 24.40 35.55 2.78
CA VAL A 21 24.36 34.43 3.75
C VAL A 21 22.94 33.83 3.91
N PHE A 22 21.94 34.30 3.15
CA PHE A 22 20.55 33.84 3.27
C PHE A 22 19.95 33.23 1.99
N SER A 23 20.77 32.82 1.03
CA SER A 23 20.28 32.20 -0.21
C SER A 23 21.05 30.93 -0.54
N GLY A 24 21.10 30.00 0.42
CA GLY A 24 21.79 28.73 0.22
C GLY A 24 21.50 27.69 1.29
N SER A 25 20.46 27.88 2.10
CA SER A 25 20.03 26.86 3.07
C SER A 25 19.21 25.79 2.35
N ILE A 26 19.92 24.80 1.82
CA ILE A 26 19.64 23.37 2.01
C ILE A 26 18.15 23.03 1.93
N ALA A 27 17.62 22.87 0.72
CA ALA A 27 16.41 22.09 0.50
C ALA A 27 16.82 20.64 0.16
N VAL A 28 17.46 19.95 1.10
CA VAL A 28 17.53 18.48 1.05
C VAL A 28 16.12 18.01 1.36
N GLN A 29 15.34 17.76 0.31
CA GLN A 29 14.08 17.02 0.45
C GLN A 29 14.45 15.63 0.97
N LEU A 30 14.22 15.39 2.26
CA LEU A 30 14.18 14.05 2.80
C LEU A 30 13.06 13.32 2.07
N ALA A 31 13.43 12.52 1.06
CA ALA A 31 12.57 11.50 0.53
C ALA A 31 12.24 10.56 1.70
N SER A 32 11.07 10.75 2.31
CA SER A 32 10.54 9.84 3.29
C SER A 32 10.29 8.52 2.57
N VAL A 33 11.24 7.60 2.68
CA VAL A 33 11.05 6.21 2.30
C VAL A 33 9.97 5.68 3.24
N SER A 34 8.73 5.63 2.75
CA SER A 34 7.68 4.86 3.40
C SER A 34 8.16 3.42 3.39
N SER A 35 8.67 2.97 4.54
CA SER A 35 8.98 1.55 4.72
C SER A 35 7.66 0.81 4.62
N ALA A 36 7.45 0.08 3.54
CA ALA A 36 6.35 -0.87 3.47
C ALA A 36 6.66 -1.96 4.50
N GLN A 37 6.07 -1.89 5.69
CA GLN A 37 6.18 -2.97 6.65
C GLN A 37 5.52 -4.19 6.02
N ALA A 38 6.34 -5.16 5.63
CA ALA A 38 5.86 -6.43 5.14
C ALA A 38 5.14 -7.12 6.31
N ALA A 39 3.80 -7.11 6.25
CA ALA A 39 3.00 -7.72 7.29
C ALA A 39 3.24 -9.24 7.27
N VAL A 40 3.51 -9.81 8.44
CA VAL A 40 3.65 -11.26 8.59
C VAL A 40 2.31 -11.81 9.07
N VAL A 41 1.70 -12.70 8.30
CA VAL A 41 0.53 -13.45 8.77
C VAL A 41 0.98 -14.44 9.83
N SER A 42 0.35 -14.40 11.00
CA SER A 42 0.50 -15.44 12.03
C SER A 42 -0.54 -16.54 11.87
N ARG A 43 -1.77 -16.20 11.45
CA ARG A 43 -2.88 -17.15 11.30
C ARG A 43 -3.86 -16.70 10.21
N ILE A 44 -4.47 -17.68 9.55
CA ILE A 44 -5.54 -17.48 8.56
C ILE A 44 -6.84 -18.06 9.11
N ASP A 45 -7.81 -17.19 9.36
CA ASP A 45 -9.16 -17.55 9.83
C ASP A 45 -10.11 -17.55 8.63
N VAL A 46 -10.80 -18.67 8.40
CA VAL A 46 -11.70 -18.84 7.25
C VAL A 46 -13.13 -18.95 7.77
N ARG A 47 -14.06 -18.21 7.16
CA ARG A 47 -15.46 -18.12 7.57
C ARG A 47 -16.39 -18.16 6.38
N GLY A 48 -17.61 -18.68 6.60
CA GLY A 48 -18.67 -18.73 5.60
C GLY A 48 -18.58 -19.90 4.62
N ASN A 49 -17.56 -20.75 4.76
CA ASN A 49 -17.48 -22.01 4.04
C ASN A 49 -18.45 -23.03 4.65
N GLU A 50 -19.19 -23.73 3.80
CA GLU A 50 -20.20 -24.73 4.16
C GLU A 50 -19.78 -26.12 3.66
N ARG A 51 -19.36 -26.23 2.39
CA ARG A 51 -18.97 -27.50 1.78
C ARG A 51 -17.47 -27.57 1.49
N VAL A 52 -16.84 -26.44 1.18
CA VAL A 52 -15.40 -26.40 0.95
C VAL A 52 -14.69 -26.36 2.28
N GLU A 53 -13.72 -27.24 2.49
CA GLU A 53 -12.94 -27.24 3.73
C GLU A 53 -12.07 -25.99 3.85
N SER A 54 -11.89 -25.51 5.08
CA SER A 54 -11.08 -24.32 5.34
C SER A 54 -9.61 -24.50 4.90
N ASP A 55 -9.07 -25.72 4.98
CA ASP A 55 -7.71 -26.01 4.52
C ASP A 55 -7.58 -25.88 3.00
N THR A 56 -8.57 -26.38 2.24
CA THR A 56 -8.62 -26.19 0.79
C THR A 56 -8.64 -24.71 0.40
N ILE A 57 -9.40 -23.88 1.12
CA ILE A 57 -9.42 -22.43 0.91
C ILE A 57 -8.04 -21.81 1.19
N ARG A 58 -7.36 -22.25 2.26
CA ARG A 58 -5.99 -21.80 2.58
C ARG A 58 -4.98 -22.17 1.50
N ASP A 59 -5.16 -23.29 0.82
CA ASP A 59 -4.29 -23.67 -0.29
C ASP A 59 -4.56 -22.86 -1.56
N TYR A 60 -5.80 -22.49 -1.84
CA TYR A 60 -6.12 -21.66 -3.01
C TYR A 60 -5.61 -20.21 -2.92
N ILE A 61 -5.59 -19.61 -1.73
CA ILE A 61 -5.12 -18.21 -1.58
C ILE A 61 -3.62 -18.05 -1.84
N GLY A 62 -2.81 -19.10 -1.62
CA GLY A 62 -1.36 -19.05 -1.81
C GLY A 62 -0.60 -18.21 -0.79
N ILE A 63 -1.26 -17.73 0.27
CA ILE A 63 -0.65 -17.03 1.41
C ILE A 63 -0.44 -18.03 2.53
N ARG A 64 0.79 -18.14 3.05
CA ARG A 64 1.11 -19.05 4.16
C ARG A 64 1.49 -18.27 5.43
N PRO A 65 1.07 -18.75 6.62
CA PRO A 65 1.55 -18.19 7.87
C PRO A 65 3.08 -18.21 7.96
N GLY A 66 3.66 -17.18 8.57
CA GLY A 66 5.11 -17.01 8.70
C GLY A 66 5.81 -16.44 7.46
N VAL A 67 5.10 -16.27 6.34
CA VAL A 67 5.63 -15.62 5.14
C VAL A 67 5.12 -14.18 5.08
N SER A 68 6.00 -13.27 4.68
CA SER A 68 5.63 -11.88 4.40
C SER A 68 4.75 -11.79 3.16
N PHE A 69 3.66 -11.04 3.23
CA PHE A 69 2.78 -10.77 2.09
C PHE A 69 2.61 -9.25 1.91
N ASN A 70 2.12 -8.87 0.73
CA ASN A 70 1.77 -7.49 0.39
C ASN A 70 0.30 -7.43 -0.06
N ASN A 71 -0.22 -6.21 -0.28
CA ASN A 71 -1.59 -6.04 -0.74
C ASN A 71 -1.84 -6.70 -2.11
N SER A 72 -0.84 -6.72 -3.00
CA SER A 72 -0.92 -7.43 -4.28
C SER A 72 -1.20 -8.93 -4.10
N ALA A 73 -0.61 -9.56 -3.08
CA ALA A 73 -0.85 -10.96 -2.77
C ALA A 73 -2.30 -11.21 -2.31
N ILE A 74 -2.91 -10.26 -1.59
CA ILE A 74 -4.33 -10.32 -1.24
C ILE A 74 -5.20 -10.24 -2.50
N ASP A 75 -4.92 -9.28 -3.39
CA ASP A 75 -5.67 -9.12 -4.64
C ASP A 75 -5.58 -10.37 -5.52
N GLU A 76 -4.40 -10.98 -5.60
CA GLU A 76 -4.20 -12.25 -6.28
C GLU A 76 -4.96 -13.40 -5.61
N ALA A 77 -4.96 -13.47 -4.28
CA ALA A 77 -5.71 -14.48 -3.54
C ALA A 77 -7.21 -14.40 -3.82
N VAL A 78 -7.78 -13.19 -3.85
CA VAL A 78 -9.19 -12.96 -4.22
C VAL A 78 -9.45 -13.45 -5.64
N LYS A 79 -8.60 -13.08 -6.61
CA LYS A 79 -8.74 -13.54 -8.00
C LYS A 79 -8.66 -15.06 -8.13
N ARG A 80 -7.72 -15.70 -7.42
CA ARG A 80 -7.58 -17.17 -7.40
C ARG A 80 -8.87 -17.82 -6.89
N LEU A 81 -9.41 -17.35 -5.76
CA LEU A 81 -10.64 -17.88 -5.21
C LEU A 81 -11.82 -17.72 -6.17
N PHE A 82 -11.99 -16.57 -6.82
CA PHE A 82 -13.05 -16.42 -7.84
C PHE A 82 -12.82 -17.33 -9.06
N SER A 83 -11.56 -17.53 -9.48
CA SER A 83 -11.25 -18.40 -10.62
C SER A 83 -11.64 -19.87 -10.41
N THR A 84 -11.79 -20.31 -9.15
CA THR A 84 -12.29 -21.65 -8.84
C THR A 84 -13.75 -21.87 -9.22
N ASN A 85 -14.53 -20.80 -9.44
CA ASN A 85 -15.99 -20.84 -9.62
C ASN A 85 -16.75 -21.54 -8.47
N LEU A 86 -16.17 -21.60 -7.28
CA LEU A 86 -16.82 -22.18 -6.10
C LEU A 86 -17.57 -21.14 -5.26
N PHE A 87 -17.18 -19.87 -5.37
CA PHE A 87 -17.65 -18.81 -4.48
C PHE A 87 -18.34 -17.69 -5.25
N SER A 88 -19.49 -17.23 -4.74
CA SER A 88 -20.22 -16.07 -5.24
C SER A 88 -19.73 -14.75 -4.65
N ASP A 89 -19.12 -14.77 -3.47
CA ASP A 89 -18.49 -13.62 -2.83
C ASP A 89 -17.24 -14.02 -2.06
N VAL A 90 -16.24 -13.15 -2.04
CA VAL A 90 -14.94 -13.35 -1.38
C VAL A 90 -14.45 -12.02 -0.80
N GLN A 91 -14.23 -11.99 0.51
CA GLN A 91 -13.70 -10.82 1.21
C GLN A 91 -12.51 -11.23 2.07
N ILE A 92 -11.39 -10.54 1.91
CA ILE A 92 -10.17 -10.77 2.68
C ILE A 92 -9.82 -9.51 3.45
N ASN A 93 -9.77 -9.62 4.77
CA ASN A 93 -9.47 -8.50 5.66
C ASN A 93 -8.33 -8.86 6.60
N GLN A 94 -7.38 -7.94 6.76
CA GLN A 94 -6.31 -8.08 7.74
C GLN A 94 -6.72 -7.45 9.08
N ARG A 95 -6.63 -8.23 10.16
CA ARG A 95 -6.83 -7.79 11.55
C ARG A 95 -5.54 -8.04 12.33
N GLY A 96 -4.65 -7.06 12.35
CA GLY A 96 -3.32 -7.22 12.96
C GLY A 96 -2.49 -8.29 12.23
N SER A 97 -2.14 -9.37 12.93
CA SER A 97 -1.41 -10.52 12.37
C SER A 97 -2.33 -11.65 11.86
N ILE A 98 -3.65 -11.48 11.92
CA ILE A 98 -4.63 -12.47 11.47
C ILE A 98 -5.23 -12.01 10.14
N LEU A 99 -5.25 -12.91 9.17
CA LEU A 99 -5.90 -12.71 7.89
C LEU A 99 -7.26 -13.42 7.92
N VAL A 100 -8.34 -12.65 7.87
CA VAL A 100 -9.72 -13.15 7.93
C VAL A 100 -10.26 -13.24 6.51
N VAL A 101 -10.55 -14.47 6.08
CA VAL A 101 -11.12 -14.78 4.79
C VAL A 101 -12.58 -15.13 5.00
N VAL A 102 -13.47 -14.33 4.43
CA VAL A 102 -14.91 -14.57 4.43
C VAL A 102 -15.31 -14.95 3.00
N VAL A 103 -15.99 -16.08 2.84
CA VAL A 103 -16.46 -16.56 1.53
C VAL A 103 -17.95 -16.86 1.58
N ALA A 104 -18.60 -16.76 0.42
CA ALA A 104 -19.95 -17.28 0.20
C ALA A 104 -19.90 -18.26 -0.98
N GLU A 105 -20.34 -19.50 -0.77
CA GLU A 105 -20.35 -20.55 -1.80
C GLU A 105 -21.54 -20.42 -2.76
N TYR A 106 -21.34 -20.82 -4.02
CA TYR A 106 -22.45 -20.95 -4.97
C TYR A 106 -23.46 -22.00 -4.50
N LYS A 107 -24.74 -21.71 -4.70
CA LYS A 107 -25.82 -22.67 -4.42
C LYS A 107 -25.84 -23.77 -5.47
N ILE A 108 -26.05 -25.01 -5.01
CA ILE A 108 -26.25 -26.16 -5.89
C ILE A 108 -27.71 -26.17 -6.35
N VAL A 109 -27.92 -26.21 -7.66
CA VAL A 109 -29.26 -26.37 -8.24
C VAL A 109 -29.56 -27.85 -8.35
N ASN A 110 -30.49 -28.36 -7.53
CA ASN A 110 -30.87 -29.77 -7.54
C ASN A 110 -31.82 -30.15 -8.67
N GLN A 111 -32.69 -29.22 -9.09
CA GLN A 111 -33.71 -29.48 -10.09
C GLN A 111 -34.05 -28.22 -10.88
N VAL A 112 -34.25 -28.38 -12.18
CA VAL A 112 -34.79 -27.36 -13.08
C VAL A 112 -36.01 -27.98 -13.78
N ILE A 113 -37.17 -27.33 -13.66
CA ILE A 113 -38.42 -27.78 -14.29
C ILE A 113 -38.77 -26.75 -15.36
N PHE A 114 -39.00 -27.23 -16.59
CA PHE A 114 -39.53 -26.41 -17.68
C PHE A 114 -40.99 -26.79 -17.89
N GLN A 115 -41.88 -25.79 -17.88
CA GLN A 115 -43.28 -25.93 -18.27
C GLN A 115 -43.48 -25.10 -19.54
N GLY A 116 -43.98 -25.77 -20.58
CA GLY A 116 -44.35 -25.18 -21.87
C GLY A 116 -45.86 -25.08 -22.04
#